data_AF-A0A8C7HR09-F1
#
_entry.id   AF-A0A8C7HR09-F1
#
_cell.length_a   1.000
_cell.length_b   1.000
_cell.length_c   1.000
_cell.angle_alpha   90.00
_cell.angle_beta   90.00
_cell.angle_gamma   90.00
#
_symmetry.space_group_name_H-M   'P 1'
#
loop_
_entity.id
_entity.type
_entity.pdbx_description
1 polymer ?
#
loop_
_entity_poly.entity_id
_entity_poly.type
_entity_poly.pdbx_seq_one_letter_code
_entity_poly.pdbx_strand_id
1 'polypeptide(L)'
;MPNVSATVVLVFLWALSCNEESKLIGDLFRGYNKNIRPAAHPTDKVEVQVKLILTNLISLNEKEETLTTNVWIEIQWNDIRLAWNTSEYFGIEVIRVPYNTVWLPDIVLENNIDGKFDVAYYANVLIYSSGYMYWLPPAIYRSTCAIEITYFPFDYQNCTLVFRSQTYSANELEIMLAVDTETEQPIEWVDIDPEAFTENGEWAIKHRPARKLINSRYTPDDLEYQEISFNLVIQRKPLFYIINIILPCSLISSLVVLAYFLPAQAGGQKLTVSISVLLAQTVFLFLIAQKVPETSLNVPLIGKYLIFVMSVTTLIATNQIVVLNISLRSPNTHTMSHTIKHVFLELVPRFLGMDPLVDDGEAEAEVNGVRERRRSSFGLMQRAEEYVLKQPRSEMMFDKQRERHGLTRSVGKIKERDTGRE
;
A
#
# COMPACT_ATOMS: atom_id res chain seq x y z
N MET A 1 76.82 -4.42 -54.20
CA MET A 1 75.74 -4.96 -53.33
C MET A 1 76.04 -4.44 -51.94
N PRO A 2 75.27 -3.50 -51.36
CA PRO A 2 73.90 -3.76 -50.87
C PRO A 2 73.00 -2.50 -50.87
N ASN A 3 71.98 -2.39 -51.72
CA ASN A 3 70.98 -1.30 -51.57
C ASN A 3 69.56 -1.69 -52.01
N VAL A 4 69.31 -2.98 -52.26
CA VAL A 4 68.00 -3.47 -52.72
C VAL A 4 67.16 -4.05 -51.57
N SER A 5 67.78 -4.35 -50.41
CA SER A 5 67.06 -4.94 -49.28
C SER A 5 66.24 -3.90 -48.49
N ALA A 6 66.76 -2.66 -48.34
CA ALA A 6 66.11 -1.64 -47.50
C ALA A 6 64.82 -1.06 -48.14
N THR A 7 64.77 -0.94 -49.47
CA THR A 7 63.60 -0.44 -50.20
C THR A 7 62.47 -1.48 -50.28
N VAL A 8 62.80 -2.77 -50.34
CA VAL A 8 61.77 -3.83 -50.29
C VAL A 8 61.17 -3.95 -48.88
N VAL A 9 61.98 -3.79 -47.83
CA VAL A 9 61.48 -3.81 -46.44
C VAL A 9 60.59 -2.59 -46.13
N LEU A 10 60.87 -1.42 -46.72
CA LEU A 10 60.03 -0.22 -46.56
C LEU A 10 58.69 -0.30 -47.31
N VAL A 11 58.61 -1.00 -48.45
CA VAL A 11 57.33 -1.21 -49.16
C VAL A 11 56.44 -2.23 -48.44
N PHE A 12 57.02 -3.22 -47.75
CA PHE A 12 56.25 -4.17 -46.94
C PHE A 12 55.75 -3.63 -45.60
N LEU A 13 56.31 -2.51 -45.11
CA LEU A 13 55.85 -1.82 -43.89
C LEU A 13 54.76 -0.75 -44.14
N TRP A 14 54.40 -0.51 -45.41
CA TRP A 14 53.31 0.39 -45.82
C TRP A 14 52.03 -0.35 -46.22
N ALA A 15 51.92 -1.63 -45.91
CA ALA A 15 50.60 -2.21 -45.63
C ALA A 15 50.12 -1.61 -44.29
N LEU A 16 49.70 -0.34 -44.34
CA LEU A 16 48.73 0.18 -43.39
C LEU A 16 47.58 -0.83 -43.43
N SER A 17 47.52 -1.73 -42.46
CA SER A 17 46.35 -2.56 -42.21
C SER A 17 45.20 -1.60 -41.92
N CYS A 18 44.56 -1.11 -42.96
CA CYS A 18 43.29 -0.42 -42.87
C CYS A 18 42.36 -1.41 -42.18
N ASN A 19 41.66 -0.98 -41.13
CA ASN A 19 40.73 -1.87 -40.45
C ASN A 19 39.72 -2.36 -41.50
N GLU A 20 39.63 -3.68 -41.69
CA GLU A 20 38.77 -4.26 -42.72
C GLU A 20 37.29 -3.92 -42.48
N GLU A 21 36.89 -3.76 -41.21
CA GLU A 21 35.57 -3.22 -40.85
C GLU A 21 35.39 -1.77 -41.31
N SER A 22 36.44 -0.95 -41.26
CA SER A 22 36.37 0.43 -41.73
C SER A 22 36.16 0.52 -43.24
N LYS A 23 36.74 -0.42 -44.00
CA LYS A 23 36.50 -0.52 -45.44
C LYS A 23 35.04 -0.93 -45.72
N LEU A 24 34.55 -1.97 -45.04
CA LEU A 24 33.16 -2.41 -45.14
C LEU A 24 32.16 -1.29 -44.80
N ILE A 25 32.35 -0.62 -43.67
CA ILE A 25 31.48 0.51 -43.26
C ILE A 25 31.57 1.65 -44.28
N GLY A 26 32.77 1.95 -44.79
CA GLY A 26 32.94 2.97 -45.84
C GLY A 26 32.17 2.65 -47.12
N ASP A 27 32.15 1.39 -47.53
CA ASP A 27 31.43 0.90 -48.71
C ASP A 27 29.91 0.88 -48.49
N LEU A 28 29.43 0.35 -47.36
CA LEU A 28 28.00 0.23 -47.03
C LEU A 28 27.30 1.58 -46.89
N PHE A 29 27.95 2.54 -46.21
CA PHE A 29 27.35 3.84 -45.94
C PHE A 29 27.53 4.85 -47.09
N ARG A 30 28.15 4.44 -48.20
CA ARG A 30 28.35 5.30 -49.36
C ARG A 30 27.03 5.57 -50.08
N GLY A 31 26.44 6.74 -49.82
CA GLY A 31 25.15 7.14 -50.40
C GLY A 31 23.94 6.58 -49.67
N TYR A 32 24.13 5.99 -48.48
CA TYR A 32 23.03 5.56 -47.62
C TYR A 32 22.25 6.76 -47.07
N ASN A 33 20.93 6.74 -47.20
CA ASN A 33 20.05 7.76 -46.65
C ASN A 33 19.17 7.18 -45.54
N LYS A 34 19.50 7.52 -44.30
CA LYS A 34 18.79 7.07 -43.09
C LYS A 34 17.35 7.56 -42.96
N ASN A 35 16.94 8.59 -43.71
CA ASN A 35 15.59 9.15 -43.61
C ASN A 35 14.57 8.39 -44.47
N ILE A 36 15.02 7.39 -45.24
CA ILE A 36 14.18 6.60 -46.14
C ILE A 36 14.04 5.20 -45.55
N ARG A 37 12.79 4.73 -45.43
CA ARG A 37 12.50 3.37 -44.96
C ARG A 37 13.18 2.30 -45.82
N PRO A 38 13.64 1.20 -45.24
CA PRO A 38 14.33 0.13 -45.96
C PRO A 38 13.34 -0.80 -46.70
N ALA A 39 12.69 -0.29 -47.73
CA ALA A 39 11.77 -1.06 -48.59
C ALA A 39 12.29 -1.07 -50.03
N ALA A 40 12.16 -2.22 -50.73
CA ALA A 40 12.56 -2.34 -52.13
C ALA A 40 11.59 -1.58 -53.04
N HIS A 41 10.29 -1.75 -52.80
CA HIS A 41 9.23 -1.02 -53.46
C HIS A 41 8.40 -0.19 -52.47
N PRO A 42 7.73 0.90 -52.92
CA PRO A 42 6.86 1.69 -52.05
C PRO A 42 5.66 0.92 -51.49
N THR A 43 5.26 -0.18 -52.12
CA THR A 43 4.17 -1.05 -51.64
C THR A 43 4.61 -2.04 -50.57
N ASP A 44 5.92 -2.22 -50.38
CA ASP A 44 6.44 -3.20 -49.45
C ASP A 44 6.44 -2.63 -48.03
N LYS A 45 6.10 -3.49 -47.08
CA LYS A 45 6.05 -3.17 -45.66
C LYS A 45 7.36 -3.54 -44.99
N VAL A 46 7.81 -2.71 -44.07
CA VAL A 46 8.93 -3.06 -43.19
C VAL A 46 8.38 -3.78 -41.98
N GLU A 47 8.76 -5.05 -41.83
CA GLU A 47 8.45 -5.85 -40.65
C GLU A 47 9.39 -5.46 -39.49
N VAL A 48 8.79 -5.06 -38.37
CA VAL A 48 9.49 -4.68 -37.15
C VAL A 48 9.05 -5.58 -36.02
N GLN A 49 9.97 -6.41 -35.55
CA GLN A 49 9.77 -7.29 -34.41
C GLN A 49 10.14 -6.57 -33.13
N VAL A 50 9.24 -6.61 -32.14
CA VAL A 50 9.42 -5.98 -30.84
C VAL A 50 9.31 -7.02 -29.74
N LYS A 51 10.29 -7.04 -28.85
CA LYS A 51 10.30 -7.82 -27.61
C LYS A 51 10.64 -6.92 -26.43
N LEU A 52 9.97 -7.14 -25.31
CA LEU A 52 10.21 -6.38 -24.09
C LEU A 52 10.86 -7.28 -23.05
N ILE A 53 11.98 -6.85 -22.49
CA ILE A 53 12.69 -7.54 -21.42
C ILE A 53 12.60 -6.67 -20.16
N LEU A 54 11.94 -7.16 -19.13
CA LEU A 54 11.78 -6.43 -17.87
C LEU A 54 12.96 -6.74 -16.93
N THR A 55 13.70 -5.70 -16.55
CA THR A 55 14.82 -5.81 -15.61
C THR A 55 14.41 -5.48 -14.18
N ASN A 56 13.59 -4.45 -14.00
CA ASN A 56 13.11 -4.06 -12.68
C ASN A 56 11.74 -3.37 -12.76
N LEU A 57 10.83 -3.77 -11.87
CA LEU A 57 9.62 -3.00 -11.58
C LEU A 57 9.96 -2.02 -10.45
N ILE A 58 10.20 -0.76 -10.80
CA ILE A 58 10.70 0.26 -9.86
C ILE A 58 9.62 0.63 -8.85
N SER A 59 8.46 1.09 -9.33
CA SER A 59 7.37 1.51 -8.46
C SER A 59 6.04 1.59 -9.19
N LEU A 60 4.95 1.43 -8.44
CA LEU A 60 3.61 1.77 -8.85
C LEU A 60 3.12 2.88 -7.90
N ASN A 61 2.93 4.09 -8.41
CA ASN A 61 2.38 5.19 -7.63
C ASN A 61 0.86 5.19 -7.78
N GLU A 62 0.14 4.77 -6.73
CA GLU A 62 -1.32 4.67 -6.77
C GLU A 62 -2.01 6.03 -6.78
N LYS A 63 -1.36 7.09 -6.27
CA LYS A 63 -1.92 8.45 -6.26
C LYS A 63 -1.82 9.12 -7.62
N GLU A 64 -0.72 8.87 -8.32
CA GLU A 64 -0.45 9.42 -9.65
C GLU A 64 -0.86 8.45 -10.78
N GLU A 65 -1.42 7.28 -10.44
CA GLU A 65 -1.80 6.23 -11.40
C GLU A 65 -0.67 5.91 -12.41
N THR A 66 0.56 5.85 -11.89
CA THR A 66 1.78 5.78 -12.69
C THR A 66 2.59 4.52 -12.38
N LEU A 67 2.86 3.70 -13.40
CA LEU A 67 3.77 2.56 -13.31
C LEU A 67 5.15 2.96 -13.88
N THR A 68 6.20 2.80 -13.06
CA THR A 68 7.60 3.01 -13.48
C THR A 68 8.32 1.66 -13.63
N THR A 69 8.78 1.35 -14.84
CA THR A 69 9.49 0.10 -15.16
C THR A 69 10.83 0.38 -15.83
N ASN A 70 11.86 -0.36 -15.45
CA ASN A 70 13.12 -0.43 -16.17
C ASN A 70 13.09 -1.65 -17.09
N VAL A 71 13.26 -1.42 -18.39
CA VAL A 71 13.13 -2.44 -19.42
C VAL A 71 14.24 -2.29 -20.46
N TRP A 72 14.56 -3.37 -21.14
CA TRP A 72 15.23 -3.31 -22.43
C TRP A 72 14.19 -3.58 -23.50
N ILE A 73 14.12 -2.70 -24.49
CA ILE A 73 13.25 -2.89 -25.65
C ILE A 73 14.12 -3.44 -26.77
N GLU A 74 13.81 -4.65 -27.19
CA GLU A 74 14.48 -5.31 -28.30
C GLU A 74 13.68 -5.03 -29.57
N ILE A 75 14.33 -4.37 -30.53
CA ILE A 75 13.73 -4.03 -31.82
C ILE A 75 14.59 -4.64 -32.91
N GLN A 76 13.97 -5.43 -33.77
CA GLN A 76 14.63 -6.13 -34.86
C GLN A 76 13.89 -5.84 -36.16
N TRP A 77 14.64 -5.57 -37.22
CA TRP A 77 14.09 -5.34 -38.56
C TRP A 77 15.14 -5.72 -39.60
N ASN A 78 14.78 -5.68 -40.88
CA ASN A 78 15.70 -5.98 -41.96
C ASN A 78 15.94 -4.74 -42.84
N ASP A 79 17.20 -4.38 -43.09
CA ASP A 79 17.59 -3.37 -44.07
C ASP A 79 18.40 -4.00 -45.21
N ILE A 80 17.70 -4.27 -46.32
CA ILE A 80 18.28 -4.89 -47.51
C ILE A 80 19.45 -4.10 -48.11
N ARG A 81 19.55 -2.79 -47.83
CA ARG A 81 20.61 -1.91 -48.36
C ARG A 81 21.92 -2.07 -47.62
N LEU A 82 21.87 -2.64 -46.42
CA LEU A 82 23.02 -2.86 -45.54
C LEU A 82 23.45 -4.34 -45.48
N ALA A 83 23.01 -5.16 -46.44
CA ALA A 83 23.46 -6.54 -46.58
C ALA A 83 24.79 -6.62 -47.35
N TRP A 84 25.68 -7.55 -46.97
CA TRP A 84 26.95 -7.79 -47.66
C TRP A 84 27.32 -9.27 -47.69
N ASN A 85 28.22 -9.64 -48.60
CA ASN A 85 28.77 -10.98 -48.67
C ASN A 85 29.99 -11.10 -47.75
N THR A 86 29.94 -11.99 -46.76
CA THR A 86 31.04 -12.21 -45.80
C THR A 86 32.34 -12.64 -46.46
N SER A 87 32.24 -13.34 -47.60
CA SER A 87 33.41 -13.82 -48.37
C SER A 87 34.24 -12.68 -48.97
N GLU A 88 33.62 -11.52 -49.25
CA GLU A 88 34.28 -10.36 -49.84
C GLU A 88 34.95 -9.46 -48.78
N TYR A 89 34.51 -9.58 -47.53
CA TYR A 89 34.93 -8.77 -46.39
C TYR A 89 35.47 -9.61 -45.25
N PHE A 90 36.48 -10.45 -45.55
CA PHE A 90 37.29 -11.16 -44.54
C PHE A 90 36.51 -11.99 -43.51
N GLY A 91 35.31 -12.45 -43.86
CA GLY A 91 34.45 -13.22 -42.95
C GLY A 91 33.76 -12.39 -41.88
N ILE A 92 33.64 -11.06 -42.03
CA ILE A 92 32.91 -10.21 -41.07
C ILE A 92 31.42 -10.52 -41.15
N GLU A 93 30.86 -11.09 -40.09
CA GLU A 93 29.43 -11.44 -40.00
C GLU A 93 28.57 -10.36 -39.35
N VAL A 94 29.16 -9.55 -38.47
CA VAL A 94 28.44 -8.53 -37.69
C VAL A 94 29.27 -7.26 -37.54
N ILE A 95 28.63 -6.11 -37.70
CA ILE A 95 29.22 -4.79 -37.45
C ILE A 95 28.38 -4.01 -36.43
N ARG A 96 29.01 -3.06 -35.75
CA ARG A 96 28.37 -2.17 -34.78
C ARG A 96 28.42 -0.74 -35.28
N VAL A 97 27.26 -0.11 -35.39
CA VAL A 97 27.16 1.28 -35.86
C VAL A 97 26.35 2.12 -34.87
N PRO A 98 26.63 3.42 -34.73
CA PRO A 98 25.80 4.30 -33.94
C PRO A 98 24.35 4.33 -34.45
N TYR A 99 23.37 4.35 -33.55
CA TYR A 99 21.94 4.38 -33.90
C TYR A 99 21.55 5.53 -34.85
N ASN A 100 22.28 6.65 -34.80
CA ASN A 100 21.96 7.86 -35.56
C ASN A 100 22.48 7.85 -37.02
N THR A 101 23.22 6.81 -37.44
CA THR A 101 23.71 6.68 -38.82
C THR A 101 22.82 5.79 -39.69
N VAL A 102 21.92 5.02 -39.09
CA VAL A 102 21.00 4.09 -39.76
C VAL A 102 19.55 4.59 -39.68
N TRP A 103 18.69 4.07 -40.55
CA TRP A 103 17.24 4.21 -40.37
C TRP A 103 16.83 3.43 -39.12
N LEU A 104 15.98 4.03 -38.29
CA LEU A 104 15.49 3.46 -37.04
C LEU A 104 13.96 3.56 -37.04
N PRO A 105 13.22 2.47 -36.77
CA PRO A 105 11.78 2.54 -36.61
C PRO A 105 11.41 3.35 -35.36
N ASP A 106 10.39 4.18 -35.46
CA ASP A 106 9.94 5.11 -34.42
C ASP A 106 8.89 4.48 -33.49
N ILE A 107 9.28 3.38 -32.85
CA ILE A 107 8.42 2.68 -31.87
C ILE A 107 8.45 3.43 -30.55
N VAL A 108 7.30 3.97 -30.13
CA VAL A 108 7.15 4.77 -28.91
C VAL A 108 6.10 4.19 -27.98
N LEU A 109 6.27 4.45 -26.69
CA LEU A 109 5.25 4.17 -25.68
C LEU A 109 4.18 5.26 -25.74
N GLU A 110 2.96 4.93 -26.17
CA GLU A 110 1.88 5.90 -26.34
C GLU A 110 1.34 6.39 -24.99
N ASN A 111 1.13 5.48 -24.05
CA ASN A 111 0.51 5.77 -22.76
C ASN A 111 1.51 6.33 -21.71
N ASN A 112 2.50 7.08 -22.18
CA ASN A 112 3.58 7.69 -21.39
C ASN A 112 3.15 9.01 -20.74
N ILE A 113 3.54 9.25 -19.49
CA ILE A 113 3.20 10.47 -18.72
C ILE A 113 4.30 11.53 -18.81
N ASP A 114 5.56 11.14 -19.00
CA ASP A 114 6.70 12.06 -18.89
C ASP A 114 6.83 13.04 -20.08
N GLY A 115 6.08 12.83 -21.16
CA GLY A 115 6.16 13.64 -22.39
C GLY A 115 7.51 13.52 -23.14
N LYS A 116 8.41 12.64 -22.66
CA LYS A 116 9.67 12.28 -23.31
C LYS A 116 9.57 10.83 -23.75
N PHE A 117 9.58 10.61 -25.06
CA PHE A 117 9.46 9.29 -25.69
C PHE A 117 10.83 8.64 -25.96
N ASP A 118 11.91 9.27 -25.51
CA ASP A 118 13.28 8.79 -25.72
C ASP A 118 13.63 7.59 -24.83
N VAL A 119 14.50 6.72 -25.34
CA VAL A 119 15.14 5.67 -24.55
C VAL A 119 16.19 6.26 -23.60
N ALA A 120 16.52 5.54 -22.52
CA ALA A 120 17.45 6.05 -21.50
C ALA A 120 18.90 6.07 -22.00
N TYR A 121 19.27 5.11 -22.86
CA TYR A 121 20.58 5.07 -23.51
C TYR A 121 20.44 4.57 -24.94
N TYR A 122 20.88 5.39 -25.88
CA TYR A 122 20.92 5.03 -27.29
C TYR A 122 22.15 4.17 -27.60
N ALA A 123 22.00 2.86 -27.43
CA ALA A 123 23.04 1.88 -27.76
C ALA A 123 23.30 1.81 -29.27
N ASN A 124 24.47 1.29 -29.65
CA ASN A 124 24.79 0.98 -31.04
C ASN A 124 23.86 -0.12 -31.58
N VAL A 125 23.58 -0.05 -32.88
CA VAL A 125 22.83 -1.08 -33.61
C VAL A 125 23.81 -2.12 -34.13
N LEU A 126 23.45 -3.40 -33.96
CA LEU A 126 24.14 -4.52 -34.57
C LEU A 126 23.54 -4.77 -35.95
N ILE A 127 24.38 -4.85 -36.97
CA ILE A 127 23.98 -5.21 -38.32
C ILE A 127 24.64 -6.54 -38.65
N TYR A 128 23.85 -7.51 -39.08
CA TYR A 128 24.33 -8.80 -39.58
C TYR A 128 24.49 -8.74 -41.10
N SER A 129 25.36 -9.60 -41.64
CA SER A 129 25.65 -9.68 -43.08
C SER A 129 24.42 -9.90 -43.97
N SER A 130 23.37 -10.51 -43.43
CA SER A 130 22.08 -10.69 -44.11
C SER A 130 21.27 -9.39 -44.29
N GLY A 131 21.68 -8.27 -43.69
CA GLY A 131 20.89 -7.03 -43.59
C GLY A 131 20.01 -6.97 -42.33
N TYR A 132 19.96 -8.05 -41.54
CA TYR A 132 19.21 -8.08 -40.29
C TYR A 132 19.81 -7.14 -39.25
N MET A 133 18.96 -6.33 -38.63
CA MET A 133 19.34 -5.30 -37.68
C MET A 133 18.80 -5.63 -36.30
N TYR A 134 19.63 -5.46 -35.28
CA TYR A 134 19.30 -5.73 -33.89
C TYR A 134 19.64 -4.51 -33.02
N TRP A 135 18.65 -4.00 -32.29
CA TRP A 135 18.81 -2.86 -31.40
C TRP A 135 18.16 -3.15 -30.04
N LEU A 136 18.95 -2.99 -28.97
CA LEU A 136 18.54 -3.28 -27.59
C LEU A 136 18.90 -2.12 -26.64
N PRO A 137 18.22 -0.96 -26.75
CA PRO A 137 18.41 0.14 -25.82
C PRO A 137 17.72 -0.14 -24.47
N PRO A 138 18.34 0.23 -23.33
CA PRO A 138 17.65 0.28 -22.06
C PRO A 138 16.76 1.53 -21.98
N ALA A 139 15.57 1.39 -21.39
CA ALA A 139 14.59 2.45 -21.21
C ALA A 139 13.95 2.38 -19.83
N ILE A 140 13.65 3.55 -19.27
CA ILE A 140 12.83 3.68 -18.07
C ILE A 140 11.51 4.29 -18.52
N TYR A 141 10.45 3.50 -18.49
CA TYR A 141 9.12 3.93 -18.91
C TYR A 141 8.26 4.30 -17.72
N ARG A 142 7.51 5.39 -17.86
CA ARG A 142 6.47 5.83 -16.93
C ARG A 142 5.12 5.81 -17.62
N SER A 143 4.39 4.72 -17.43
CA SER A 143 3.09 4.50 -18.07
C SER A 143 1.94 4.87 -17.16
N THR A 144 0.86 5.34 -17.78
CA THR A 144 -0.45 5.43 -17.13
C THR A 144 -1.00 4.03 -16.87
N CYS A 145 -1.44 3.79 -15.65
CA CYS A 145 -2.08 2.54 -15.25
C CYS A 145 -3.25 2.84 -14.31
N ALA A 146 -4.46 2.49 -14.73
CA ALA A 146 -5.65 2.63 -13.90
C ALA A 146 -5.60 1.65 -12.72
N ILE A 147 -5.76 2.18 -11.51
CA ILE A 147 -5.60 1.41 -10.26
C ILE A 147 -6.96 1.05 -9.67
N GLU A 148 -7.14 -0.21 -9.31
CA GLU A 148 -8.33 -0.67 -8.59
C GLU A 148 -7.98 -0.96 -7.12
N ILE A 149 -8.50 -0.15 -6.19
CA ILE A 149 -8.19 -0.27 -4.76
C ILE A 149 -9.27 -0.96 -3.91
N THR A 150 -10.23 -1.64 -4.56
CA THR A 150 -11.37 -2.28 -3.89
C THR A 150 -10.95 -3.28 -2.81
N TYR A 151 -9.95 -4.12 -3.10
CA TYR A 151 -9.44 -5.18 -2.21
C TYR A 151 -8.12 -4.86 -1.51
N PHE A 152 -7.70 -3.60 -1.49
CA PHE A 152 -6.46 -3.19 -0.82
C PHE A 152 -6.41 -3.69 0.64
N PRO A 153 -5.29 -4.28 1.13
CA PRO A 153 -3.96 -4.46 0.49
C PRO A 153 -3.77 -5.84 -0.21
N PHE A 154 -4.83 -6.59 -0.45
CA PHE A 154 -4.82 -7.90 -1.13
C PHE A 154 -5.23 -7.75 -2.60
N ASP A 155 -4.76 -6.69 -3.23
CA ASP A 155 -5.12 -6.26 -4.57
C ASP A 155 -4.22 -6.85 -5.66
N TYR A 156 -4.79 -6.95 -6.86
CA TYR A 156 -4.09 -7.20 -8.10
C TYR A 156 -4.25 -5.97 -8.99
N GLN A 157 -3.18 -5.55 -9.64
CA GLN A 157 -3.20 -4.45 -10.59
C GLN A 157 -2.84 -4.98 -11.97
N ASN A 158 -3.52 -4.48 -13.01
CA ASN A 158 -3.31 -4.86 -14.40
C ASN A 158 -2.88 -3.62 -15.18
N CYS A 159 -1.58 -3.43 -15.31
CA CYS A 159 -1.01 -2.29 -16.01
C CYS A 159 -0.60 -2.68 -17.42
N THR A 160 -0.79 -1.78 -18.38
CA THR A 160 -0.50 -2.02 -19.79
C THR A 160 0.55 -1.05 -20.30
N LEU A 161 1.53 -1.54 -21.05
CA LEU A 161 2.50 -0.75 -21.80
C LEU A 161 2.15 -0.86 -23.28
N VAL A 162 1.75 0.25 -23.90
CA VAL A 162 1.25 0.26 -25.28
C VAL A 162 2.28 0.89 -26.22
N PHE A 163 2.80 0.09 -27.14
CA PHE A 163 3.77 0.53 -28.15
C PHE A 163 3.13 0.68 -29.53
N ARG A 164 3.43 1.80 -30.19
CA ARG A 164 2.97 2.11 -31.56
C ARG A 164 4.08 2.79 -32.35
N SER A 165 3.96 2.81 -33.68
CA SER A 165 4.75 3.69 -34.54
C SER A 165 4.22 5.10 -34.45
N GLN A 166 5.11 6.09 -34.34
CA GLN A 166 4.71 7.49 -34.21
C GLN A 166 4.30 8.13 -35.54
N THR A 167 4.92 7.72 -36.65
CA THR A 167 4.74 8.35 -37.97
C THR A 167 4.33 7.40 -39.09
N TYR A 168 4.70 6.12 -39.01
CA TYR A 168 4.36 5.14 -40.06
C TYR A 168 3.01 4.48 -39.83
N SER A 169 2.25 4.32 -40.91
CA SER A 169 0.98 3.58 -40.94
C SER A 169 1.21 2.06 -41.05
N ALA A 170 0.15 1.27 -40.84
CA ALA A 170 0.20 -0.19 -41.00
C ALA A 170 0.37 -0.67 -42.46
N ASN A 171 0.27 0.26 -43.42
CA ASN A 171 0.56 0.01 -44.82
C ASN A 171 2.06 0.15 -45.16
N GLU A 172 2.84 0.76 -44.28
CA GLU A 172 4.26 1.05 -44.50
C GLU A 172 5.17 0.26 -43.57
N LEU A 173 4.72 0.06 -42.33
CA LEU A 173 5.45 -0.62 -41.28
C LEU A 173 4.49 -1.59 -40.59
N GLU A 174 4.86 -2.86 -40.51
CA GLU A 174 4.10 -3.86 -39.77
C GLU A 174 4.82 -4.18 -38.46
N ILE A 175 4.18 -3.86 -37.33
CA ILE A 175 4.73 -4.17 -36.01
C ILE A 175 4.28 -5.57 -35.61
N MET A 176 5.22 -6.41 -35.16
CA MET A 176 4.98 -7.78 -34.74
C MET A 176 5.70 -8.08 -33.42
N LEU A 177 5.22 -9.08 -32.70
CA LEU A 177 5.96 -9.63 -31.56
C LEU A 177 7.19 -10.38 -32.11
N ALA A 178 8.31 -10.33 -31.39
CA ALA A 178 9.49 -11.10 -31.78
C ALA A 178 9.17 -12.60 -31.81
N VAL A 179 9.79 -13.29 -32.75
CA VAL A 179 9.58 -14.73 -32.97
C VAL A 179 10.70 -15.49 -32.27
N ASP A 180 10.33 -16.55 -31.56
CA ASP A 180 11.30 -17.46 -30.97
C ASP A 180 11.99 -18.29 -32.05
N THR A 181 13.32 -18.33 -32.01
CA THR A 181 14.17 -19.03 -32.97
C THR A 181 14.01 -20.55 -32.94
N GLU A 182 13.59 -21.13 -31.81
CA GLU A 182 13.44 -22.59 -31.67
C GLU A 182 12.05 -23.07 -32.11
N THR A 183 11.01 -22.32 -31.74
CA THR A 183 9.62 -22.72 -31.96
C THR A 183 8.97 -22.07 -33.17
N GLU A 184 9.60 -21.05 -33.77
CA GLU A 184 9.06 -20.20 -34.83
C GLU A 184 7.69 -19.58 -34.47
N GLN A 185 7.39 -19.47 -33.17
CA GLN A 185 6.17 -18.87 -32.65
C GLN A 185 6.42 -17.47 -32.10
N PRO A 186 5.43 -16.56 -32.14
CA PRO A 186 5.56 -15.25 -31.51
C PRO A 186 5.71 -15.38 -29.99
N ILE A 187 6.60 -14.59 -29.40
CA ILE A 187 6.79 -14.50 -27.95
C ILE A 187 5.65 -13.64 -27.38
N GLU A 188 4.62 -14.31 -26.86
CA GLU A 188 3.42 -13.67 -26.30
C GLU A 188 3.56 -13.29 -24.81
N TRP A 189 4.79 -13.01 -24.34
CA TRP A 189 5.02 -12.55 -22.97
C TRP A 189 6.20 -11.57 -22.88
N VAL A 190 6.16 -10.72 -21.86
CA VAL A 190 7.32 -9.90 -21.47
C VAL A 190 8.39 -10.84 -20.95
N ASP A 191 9.60 -10.77 -21.48
CA ASP A 191 10.72 -11.59 -21.05
C ASP A 191 11.31 -11.07 -19.73
N ILE A 192 11.86 -11.96 -18.91
CA ILE A 192 12.50 -11.62 -17.64
C ILE A 192 13.75 -12.47 -17.58
N ASP A 193 14.90 -11.81 -17.70
CA ASP A 193 16.18 -12.46 -17.51
C ASP A 193 16.39 -12.71 -16.01
N PRO A 194 16.48 -13.97 -15.55
CA PRO A 194 16.64 -14.29 -14.13
C PRO A 194 17.94 -13.75 -13.53
N GLU A 195 18.97 -13.48 -14.33
CA GLU A 195 20.26 -12.94 -13.85
C GLU A 195 20.20 -11.42 -13.66
N ALA A 196 19.51 -10.72 -14.55
CA ALA A 196 19.37 -9.27 -14.51
C ALA A 196 18.16 -8.79 -13.69
N PHE A 197 17.19 -9.67 -13.41
CA PHE A 197 15.94 -9.30 -12.76
C PHE A 197 16.10 -9.12 -11.24
N THR A 198 15.71 -7.94 -10.78
CA THR A 198 15.61 -7.66 -9.34
C THR A 198 14.16 -7.74 -8.90
N GLU A 199 13.85 -8.67 -7.99
CA GLU A 199 12.51 -8.77 -7.41
C GLU A 199 12.15 -7.52 -6.59
N ASN A 200 10.96 -6.98 -6.83
CA ASN A 200 10.44 -5.88 -6.03
C ASN A 200 9.98 -6.39 -4.63
N GLY A 201 10.31 -5.63 -3.59
CA GLY A 201 9.91 -5.92 -2.20
C GLY A 201 8.43 -5.75 -1.91
N GLU A 202 7.71 -4.95 -2.71
CA GLU A 202 6.28 -4.67 -2.51
C GLU A 202 5.36 -5.41 -3.48
N TRP A 203 5.80 -5.61 -4.73
CA TRP A 203 4.99 -6.19 -5.80
C TRP A 203 5.55 -7.51 -6.30
N ALA A 204 4.67 -8.47 -6.57
CA ALA A 204 5.00 -9.74 -7.21
C ALA A 204 4.34 -9.82 -8.59
N ILE A 205 5.12 -10.12 -9.63
CA ILE A 205 4.59 -10.29 -10.99
C ILE A 205 3.93 -11.67 -11.09
N LYS A 206 2.66 -11.72 -11.50
CA LYS A 206 1.89 -12.97 -11.66
C LYS A 206 1.74 -13.38 -13.11
N HIS A 207 1.29 -12.45 -13.95
CA HIS A 207 1.13 -12.68 -15.38
C HIS A 207 1.75 -11.51 -16.15
N ARG A 208 2.27 -11.84 -17.33
CA ARG A 208 3.01 -10.88 -18.16
C ARG A 208 2.75 -11.05 -19.67
N PRO A 209 1.49 -11.18 -20.15
CA PRO A 209 1.24 -11.47 -21.56
C PRO A 209 1.54 -10.27 -22.46
N ALA A 210 1.97 -10.56 -23.68
CA ALA A 210 2.19 -9.61 -24.77
C ALA A 210 1.25 -9.95 -25.92
N ARG A 211 0.64 -8.94 -26.55
CA ARG A 211 -0.31 -9.15 -27.65
C ARG A 211 -0.19 -8.05 -28.69
N LYS A 212 -0.23 -8.43 -29.98
CA LYS A 212 -0.54 -7.50 -31.07
C LYS A 212 -2.05 -7.26 -31.08
N LEU A 213 -2.46 -6.01 -31.06
CA LEU A 213 -3.86 -5.60 -31.12
C LEU A 213 -4.09 -4.84 -32.43
N ILE A 214 -5.20 -5.18 -33.10
CA ILE A 214 -5.67 -4.48 -34.30
C ILE A 214 -7.02 -3.87 -33.96
N ASN A 215 -7.11 -2.55 -34.06
CA ASN A 215 -8.34 -1.82 -33.75
C ASN A 215 -9.17 -1.64 -35.01
N SER A 216 -10.17 -2.51 -35.19
CA SER A 216 -11.06 -2.49 -36.36
C SER A 216 -11.92 -1.23 -36.51
N ARG A 217 -11.87 -0.29 -35.55
CA ARG A 217 -12.53 1.01 -35.67
C ARG A 217 -11.77 1.98 -36.58
N TYR A 218 -10.48 1.77 -36.76
CA TYR A 218 -9.61 2.61 -37.57
C TYR A 218 -9.26 1.92 -38.89
N THR A 219 -8.78 2.70 -39.85
CA THR A 219 -8.30 2.21 -41.14
C THR A 219 -6.79 1.95 -41.08
N PRO A 220 -6.21 1.09 -41.93
CA PRO A 220 -4.77 0.81 -41.92
C PRO A 220 -3.85 2.02 -42.14
N ASP A 221 -4.40 3.13 -42.65
CA ASP A 221 -3.70 4.40 -42.82
C ASP A 221 -3.61 5.21 -41.51
N ASP A 222 -4.51 4.95 -40.55
CA ASP A 222 -4.52 5.57 -39.23
C ASP A 222 -3.45 4.93 -38.32
N LEU A 223 -2.78 5.76 -37.51
CA LEU A 223 -1.71 5.31 -36.61
C LEU A 223 -2.25 4.42 -35.47
N GLU A 224 -3.52 4.59 -35.11
CA GLU A 224 -4.21 3.84 -34.05
C GLU A 224 -4.71 2.45 -34.51
N TYR A 225 -4.46 2.07 -35.76
CA TYR A 225 -4.92 0.80 -36.31
C TYR A 225 -4.23 -0.42 -35.69
N GLN A 226 -2.92 -0.32 -35.45
CA GLN A 226 -2.13 -1.42 -34.87
C GLN A 226 -1.33 -0.95 -33.67
N GLU A 227 -1.21 -1.82 -32.68
CA GLU A 227 -0.38 -1.60 -31.50
C GLU A 227 0.10 -2.92 -30.91
N ILE A 228 1.17 -2.87 -30.12
CA ILE A 228 1.60 -3.98 -29.28
C ILE A 228 1.38 -3.59 -27.83
N SER A 229 0.59 -4.39 -27.11
CA SER A 229 0.31 -4.21 -25.69
C SER A 229 1.04 -5.27 -24.87
N PHE A 230 1.86 -4.83 -23.93
CA PHE A 230 2.45 -5.67 -22.89
C PHE A 230 1.70 -5.44 -21.58
N ASN A 231 1.02 -6.47 -21.09
CA ASN A 231 0.24 -6.37 -19.87
C ASN A 231 1.03 -6.98 -18.71
N LEU A 232 1.12 -6.26 -17.60
CA LEU A 232 1.75 -6.68 -16.36
C LEU A 232 0.67 -6.80 -15.28
N VAL A 233 0.36 -8.04 -14.91
CA VAL A 233 -0.53 -8.36 -13.80
C VAL A 233 0.32 -8.57 -12.56
N ILE A 234 0.25 -7.63 -11.63
CA ILE A 234 1.06 -7.58 -10.42
C ILE A 234 0.19 -7.71 -9.19
N GLN A 235 0.69 -8.40 -8.17
CA GLN A 235 0.03 -8.62 -6.89
C GLN A 235 0.83 -7.95 -5.77
N ARG A 236 0.14 -7.23 -4.88
CA ARG A 236 0.77 -6.62 -3.71
C ARG A 236 1.16 -7.68 -2.66
N LYS A 237 2.33 -7.51 -2.04
CA LYS A 237 2.77 -8.28 -0.86
C LYS A 237 2.18 -7.63 0.41
N PRO A 238 1.16 -8.21 1.06
CA PRO A 238 0.36 -7.51 2.09
C PRO A 238 1.01 -7.45 3.48
N LEU A 239 2.18 -8.06 3.67
CA LEU A 239 2.83 -8.29 4.97
C LEU A 239 3.02 -7.00 5.78
N PHE A 240 3.46 -5.92 5.13
CA PHE A 240 3.63 -4.61 5.75
C PHE A 240 2.32 -4.09 6.36
N TYR A 241 1.22 -4.18 5.61
CA TYR A 241 -0.11 -3.71 6.04
C TYR A 241 -0.69 -4.61 7.14
N ILE A 242 -0.44 -5.92 7.09
CA ILE A 242 -0.90 -6.84 8.14
C ILE A 242 -0.23 -6.51 9.48
N ILE A 243 1.10 -6.35 9.48
CA ILE A 243 1.86 -6.12 10.72
C ILE A 243 1.66 -4.71 11.26
N ASN A 244 1.62 -3.68 10.41
CA ASN A 244 1.60 -2.29 10.85
C ASN A 244 0.20 -1.67 10.96
N ILE A 245 -0.81 -2.25 10.31
CA ILE A 245 -2.18 -1.72 10.34
C ILE A 245 -3.14 -2.72 11.01
N ILE A 246 -3.27 -3.92 10.46
CA ILE A 246 -4.32 -4.87 10.90
C ILE A 246 -4.05 -5.35 12.34
N LEU A 247 -2.81 -5.73 12.65
CA LEU A 247 -2.44 -6.27 13.96
C LEU A 247 -2.60 -5.23 15.08
N PRO A 248 -2.06 -3.99 14.99
CA PRO A 248 -2.30 -2.95 15.99
C PRO A 248 -3.78 -2.60 16.18
N CYS A 249 -4.55 -2.46 15.09
CA CYS A 249 -6.00 -2.20 15.18
C CYS A 249 -6.75 -3.33 15.91
N SER A 250 -6.37 -4.59 15.67
CA SER A 250 -6.98 -5.75 16.33
C SER A 250 -6.65 -5.79 17.83
N LEU A 251 -5.39 -5.50 18.20
CA LEU A 251 -4.95 -5.42 19.60
C LEU A 251 -5.63 -4.28 20.35
N ILE A 252 -5.77 -3.13 19.72
CA ILE A 252 -6.43 -1.97 20.32
C ILE A 252 -7.93 -2.25 20.51
N SER A 253 -8.57 -2.88 19.54
CA SER A 253 -9.99 -3.27 19.65
C SER A 253 -10.22 -4.26 20.80
N SER A 254 -9.29 -5.18 21.07
CA SER A 254 -9.39 -6.10 22.20
C SER A 254 -9.17 -5.41 23.55
N LEU A 255 -8.30 -4.40 23.63
CA LEU A 255 -8.10 -3.59 24.85
C LEU A 255 -9.38 -2.85 25.27
N VAL A 256 -10.21 -2.40 24.32
CA VAL A 256 -11.52 -1.80 24.63
C VAL A 256 -12.43 -2.76 25.36
N VAL A 257 -12.52 -4.00 24.87
CA VAL A 257 -13.38 -5.02 25.46
C VAL A 257 -12.86 -5.35 26.86
N LEU A 258 -11.54 -5.43 27.03
CA LEU A 258 -10.92 -5.64 28.34
C LEU A 258 -11.23 -4.50 29.33
N ALA A 259 -11.40 -3.26 28.85
CA ALA A 259 -11.77 -2.13 29.69
C ALA A 259 -13.13 -2.30 30.40
N TYR A 260 -14.07 -3.08 29.84
CA TYR A 260 -15.35 -3.41 30.50
C TYR A 260 -15.17 -4.30 31.73
N PHE A 261 -14.14 -5.16 31.76
CA PHE A 261 -13.92 -6.10 32.86
C PHE A 261 -13.29 -5.45 34.10
N LEU A 262 -12.76 -4.24 34.00
CA LEU A 262 -12.26 -3.55 35.19
C LEU A 262 -13.45 -3.22 36.12
N PRO A 263 -13.42 -3.54 37.43
CA PRO A 263 -14.53 -3.24 38.35
C PRO A 263 -14.60 -1.75 38.73
N ALA A 264 -15.79 -1.16 38.74
CA ALA A 264 -16.05 0.28 38.96
C ALA A 264 -15.78 0.82 40.38
N GLN A 265 -15.08 0.08 41.25
CA GLN A 265 -15.10 0.36 42.68
C GLN A 265 -14.31 1.62 43.08
N ALA A 266 -15.07 2.61 43.56
CA ALA A 266 -14.80 3.61 44.61
C ALA A 266 -13.54 4.52 44.57
N GLY A 267 -12.69 4.50 43.54
CA GLY A 267 -11.45 5.29 43.54
C GLY A 267 -11.25 6.34 42.44
N GLY A 268 -12.15 6.48 41.46
CA GLY A 268 -11.97 7.37 40.29
C GLY A 268 -10.81 7.02 39.35
N GLN A 269 -9.84 6.22 39.79
CA GLN A 269 -8.64 5.85 39.04
C GLN A 269 -8.94 4.95 37.83
N LYS A 270 -9.95 4.07 37.93
CA LYS A 270 -10.44 3.28 36.79
C LYS A 270 -10.98 4.16 35.66
N LEU A 271 -11.68 5.24 36.01
CA LEU A 271 -12.25 6.16 35.03
C LEU A 271 -11.14 6.83 34.22
N THR A 272 -10.11 7.35 34.89
CA THR A 272 -8.99 8.02 34.23
C THR A 272 -8.25 7.07 33.29
N VAL A 273 -8.06 5.80 33.68
CA VAL A 273 -7.43 4.77 32.83
C VAL A 273 -8.31 4.44 31.63
N SER A 274 -9.62 4.25 31.82
CA SER A 274 -10.55 3.95 30.73
C SER A 274 -10.64 5.10 29.71
N ILE A 275 -10.74 6.35 30.17
CA ILE A 275 -10.73 7.53 29.29
C ILE A 275 -9.39 7.65 28.54
N SER A 276 -8.27 7.46 29.24
CA SER A 276 -6.94 7.56 28.62
C SER A 276 -6.73 6.52 27.53
N VAL A 277 -7.19 5.28 27.75
CA VAL A 277 -7.14 4.19 26.75
C VAL A 277 -8.04 4.51 25.56
N LEU A 278 -9.27 5.00 25.79
CA LEU A 278 -10.19 5.40 24.72
C LEU A 278 -9.63 6.55 23.88
N LEU A 279 -9.08 7.59 24.51
CA LEU A 279 -8.49 8.73 23.81
C LEU A 279 -7.28 8.28 22.97
N ALA A 280 -6.35 7.54 23.57
CA ALA A 280 -5.17 7.03 22.87
C ALA A 280 -5.55 6.17 21.65
N GLN A 281 -6.57 5.34 21.79
CA GLN A 281 -7.10 4.54 20.71
C GLN A 281 -7.73 5.36 19.58
N THR A 282 -8.56 6.35 19.91
CA THR A 282 -9.19 7.19 18.87
C THR A 282 -8.15 7.95 18.07
N VAL A 283 -7.10 8.45 18.73
CA VAL A 283 -5.96 9.10 18.06
C VAL A 283 -5.20 8.11 17.19
N PHE A 284 -4.87 6.92 17.70
CA PHE A 284 -4.12 5.92 16.95
C PHE A 284 -4.88 5.42 15.71
N LEU A 285 -6.19 5.15 15.86
CA LEU A 285 -7.06 4.72 14.77
C LEU A 285 -7.22 5.83 13.71
N PHE A 286 -7.29 7.09 14.14
CA PHE A 286 -7.30 8.25 13.25
C PHE A 286 -5.97 8.41 12.47
N LEU A 287 -4.82 8.26 13.15
CA LEU A 287 -3.51 8.29 12.50
C LEU A 287 -3.34 7.19 11.45
N ILE A 288 -3.91 6.01 11.68
CA ILE A 288 -3.94 4.91 10.70
C ILE A 288 -4.84 5.25 9.52
N ALA A 289 -6.02 5.83 9.77
CA ALA A 289 -6.95 6.20 8.69
C ALA A 289 -6.31 7.19 7.70
N GLN A 290 -5.42 8.09 8.17
CA GLN A 290 -4.66 9.01 7.32
C GLN A 290 -3.61 8.33 6.42
N LYS A 291 -3.29 7.05 6.66
CA LYS A 291 -2.36 6.28 5.82
C LYS A 291 -3.05 5.53 4.68
N VAL A 292 -4.37 5.44 4.70
CA VAL A 292 -5.14 4.82 3.61
C VAL A 292 -5.23 5.82 2.45
N PRO A 293 -4.99 5.38 1.20
CA PRO A 293 -5.06 6.28 0.06
C PRO A 293 -6.45 6.94 -0.06
N GLU A 294 -6.45 8.26 -0.23
CA GLU A 294 -7.64 9.06 -0.46
C GLU A 294 -8.08 8.91 -1.92
N THR A 295 -9.00 7.98 -2.21
CA THR A 295 -9.67 7.97 -3.53
C THR A 295 -11.17 8.03 -3.36
N SER A 296 -11.82 8.74 -4.29
CA SER A 296 -13.27 8.96 -4.31
C SER A 296 -14.03 7.92 -5.14
N LEU A 297 -13.34 7.17 -6.01
CA LEU A 297 -13.97 6.21 -6.92
C LEU A 297 -14.51 4.98 -6.19
N ASN A 298 -13.73 4.43 -5.25
CA ASN A 298 -14.10 3.26 -4.46
C ASN A 298 -13.51 3.34 -3.05
N VAL A 299 -14.30 3.00 -2.03
CA VAL A 299 -13.80 2.89 -0.66
C VAL A 299 -13.08 1.53 -0.48
N PRO A 300 -11.78 1.50 -0.14
CA PRO A 300 -11.03 0.27 0.09
C PRO A 300 -11.65 -0.63 1.15
N LEU A 301 -11.44 -1.94 1.05
CA LEU A 301 -11.86 -2.89 2.08
C LEU A 301 -11.27 -2.55 3.46
N ILE A 302 -9.99 -2.17 3.51
CA ILE A 302 -9.36 -1.70 4.76
C ILE A 302 -10.05 -0.44 5.30
N GLY A 303 -10.48 0.47 4.42
CA GLY A 303 -11.20 1.68 4.80
C GLY A 303 -12.57 1.36 5.40
N LYS A 304 -13.32 0.44 4.79
CA LYS A 304 -14.60 -0.05 5.32
C LYS A 304 -14.42 -0.69 6.70
N TYR A 305 -13.37 -1.49 6.87
CA TYR A 305 -13.00 -2.08 8.16
C TYR A 305 -12.67 -1.01 9.21
N LEU A 306 -11.83 -0.02 8.88
CA LEU A 306 -11.47 1.04 9.81
C LEU A 306 -12.68 1.91 10.19
N ILE A 307 -13.56 2.26 9.25
CA ILE A 307 -14.80 2.99 9.53
C ILE A 307 -15.70 2.19 10.47
N PHE A 308 -15.84 0.88 10.24
CA PHE A 308 -16.58 0.00 11.13
C PHE A 308 -15.98 0.00 12.55
N VAL A 309 -14.67 -0.21 12.68
CA VAL A 309 -13.96 -0.19 13.97
C VAL A 309 -14.08 1.16 14.66
N MET A 310 -13.97 2.28 13.92
CA MET A 310 -14.18 3.63 14.45
C MET A 310 -15.59 3.79 15.01
N SER A 311 -16.62 3.38 14.25
CA SER A 311 -18.01 3.48 14.69
C SER A 311 -18.30 2.66 15.95
N VAL A 312 -17.80 1.42 16.03
CA VAL A 312 -17.93 0.55 17.20
C VAL A 312 -17.18 1.11 18.39
N THR A 313 -15.96 1.63 18.18
CA THR A 313 -15.16 2.27 19.23
C THR A 313 -15.89 3.50 19.79
N THR A 314 -16.49 4.34 18.94
CA THR A 314 -17.28 5.48 19.39
C THR A 314 -18.51 5.04 20.18
N LEU A 315 -19.25 4.02 19.72
CA LEU A 315 -20.40 3.49 20.45
C LEU A 315 -19.99 2.97 21.83
N ILE A 316 -18.91 2.20 21.92
CA ILE A 316 -18.38 1.70 23.18
C ILE A 316 -17.95 2.86 24.08
N ALA A 317 -17.22 3.85 23.54
CA ALA A 317 -16.81 5.02 24.31
C ALA A 317 -18.01 5.78 24.90
N THR A 318 -19.08 5.99 24.11
CA THR A 318 -20.30 6.63 24.62
C THR A 318 -20.99 5.79 25.70
N ASN A 319 -21.06 4.46 25.53
CA ASN A 319 -21.62 3.56 26.54
C ASN A 319 -20.83 3.62 27.85
N GLN A 320 -19.50 3.65 27.79
CA GLN A 320 -18.63 3.79 28.97
C GLN A 320 -18.89 5.11 29.71
N ILE A 321 -19.06 6.22 28.98
CA ILE A 321 -19.42 7.52 29.58
C ILE A 321 -20.79 7.46 30.27
N VAL A 322 -21.77 6.75 29.69
CA VAL A 322 -23.09 6.57 30.29
C VAL A 322 -23.02 5.70 31.54
N VAL A 323 -22.33 4.56 31.48
CA VAL A 323 -22.12 3.66 32.63
C VAL A 323 -21.41 4.40 33.75
N LEU A 324 -20.41 5.22 33.42
CA LEU A 324 -19.75 6.08 34.38
C LEU A 324 -20.74 7.05 35.03
N ASN A 325 -21.50 7.80 34.23
CA ASN A 325 -22.45 8.78 34.74
C ASN A 325 -23.45 8.12 35.72
N ILE A 326 -23.91 6.90 35.40
CA ILE A 326 -24.77 6.11 36.29
C ILE A 326 -24.02 5.70 37.56
N SER A 327 -22.77 5.22 37.45
CA SER A 327 -21.96 4.78 38.60
C SER A 327 -21.62 5.89 39.59
N LEU A 328 -21.58 7.15 39.14
CA LEU A 328 -21.35 8.33 39.97
C LEU A 328 -22.63 8.88 40.63
N ARG A 329 -23.81 8.31 40.33
CA ARG A 329 -25.06 8.75 40.96
C ARG A 329 -25.07 8.36 42.44
N SER A 330 -25.36 9.35 43.27
CA SER A 330 -25.51 9.21 44.71
C SER A 330 -26.98 9.42 45.10
N PRO A 331 -27.48 8.76 46.16
CA PRO A 331 -28.85 8.95 46.66
C PRO A 331 -29.18 10.42 47.03
N ASN A 332 -28.17 11.26 47.24
CA ASN A 332 -28.37 12.69 47.53
C ASN A 332 -28.73 13.52 46.28
N THR A 333 -28.45 13.04 45.07
CA THR A 333 -28.65 13.81 43.83
C THR A 333 -29.73 13.24 42.93
N HIS A 334 -30.03 11.94 43.01
CA HIS A 334 -30.99 11.27 42.14
C HIS A 334 -31.85 10.26 42.91
N THR A 335 -33.14 10.22 42.61
CA THR A 335 -34.06 9.18 43.08
C THR A 335 -34.21 8.09 42.02
N MET A 336 -34.22 6.82 42.44
CA MET A 336 -34.31 5.66 41.52
C MET A 336 -35.76 5.31 41.25
N SER A 337 -36.15 5.24 39.97
CA SER A 337 -37.50 4.82 39.57
C SER A 337 -37.69 3.32 39.77
N HIS A 338 -38.90 2.91 40.18
CA HIS A 338 -39.27 1.50 40.39
C HIS A 338 -39.09 0.64 39.13
N THR A 339 -39.33 1.20 37.94
CA THR A 339 -39.14 0.48 36.67
C THR A 339 -37.67 0.16 36.41
N ILE A 340 -36.76 1.08 36.73
CA ILE A 340 -35.30 0.89 36.58
C ILE A 340 -34.82 -0.18 37.56
N LYS A 341 -35.40 -0.22 38.76
CA LYS A 341 -35.09 -1.23 39.79
C LYS A 341 -35.42 -2.63 39.29
N HIS A 342 -36.65 -2.84 38.81
CA HIS A 342 -37.09 -4.15 38.31
C HIS A 342 -36.27 -4.59 37.07
N VAL A 343 -35.98 -3.70 36.13
CA VAL A 343 -35.21 -4.06 34.93
C VAL A 343 -33.74 -4.38 35.25
N PHE A 344 -33.03 -3.49 35.94
CA PHE A 344 -31.59 -3.63 36.12
C PHE A 344 -31.17 -4.45 37.34
N LEU A 345 -32.02 -4.63 38.37
CA LEU A 345 -31.69 -5.40 39.57
C LEU A 345 -32.38 -6.77 39.63
N GLU A 346 -33.50 -6.98 38.93
CA GLU A 346 -34.23 -8.26 38.99
C GLU A 346 -34.16 -9.03 37.66
N LEU A 347 -34.37 -8.36 36.52
CA LEU A 347 -34.40 -9.03 35.21
C LEU A 347 -33.00 -9.28 34.62
N VAL A 348 -32.16 -8.24 34.54
CA VAL A 348 -30.83 -8.32 33.91
C VAL A 348 -29.85 -9.24 34.66
N PRO A 349 -29.73 -9.22 36.00
CA PRO A 349 -28.85 -10.12 36.73
C PRO A 349 -29.24 -11.60 36.58
N ARG A 350 -30.55 -11.90 36.57
CA ARG A 350 -31.06 -13.26 36.31
C ARG A 350 -30.73 -13.74 34.89
N PHE A 351 -30.77 -12.85 33.90
CA PHE A 351 -30.39 -13.18 32.53
C PHE A 351 -28.88 -13.38 32.36
N LEU A 352 -28.06 -12.58 33.05
CA LEU A 352 -26.59 -12.65 33.00
C LEU A 352 -25.99 -13.70 33.95
N GLY A 353 -26.80 -14.40 34.75
CA GLY A 353 -26.34 -15.39 35.73
C GLY A 353 -25.53 -14.79 36.89
N MET A 354 -25.75 -13.52 37.23
CA MET A 354 -25.13 -12.85 38.36
C MET A 354 -25.89 -13.16 39.66
N ASP A 355 -25.16 -13.25 40.78
CA ASP A 355 -25.78 -13.43 42.10
C ASP A 355 -26.75 -12.27 42.42
N PRO A 356 -27.93 -12.55 43.01
CA PRO A 356 -28.88 -11.51 43.39
C PRO A 356 -28.23 -10.52 44.37
N LEU A 357 -28.26 -9.23 44.01
CA LEU A 357 -27.76 -8.14 44.88
C LEU A 357 -28.76 -7.76 45.99
N VAL A 358 -29.97 -8.33 45.96
CA VAL A 358 -31.02 -8.13 46.95
C VAL A 358 -31.12 -9.40 47.77
N ASP A 359 -30.70 -9.33 49.03
CA ASP A 359 -30.93 -10.37 50.02
C ASP A 359 -32.42 -10.30 50.41
N ASP A 360 -33.23 -11.26 49.93
CA ASP A 360 -34.67 -11.34 50.20
C ASP A 360 -34.98 -11.69 51.69
N GLY A 361 -34.00 -11.61 52.59
CA GLY A 361 -34.07 -12.08 53.97
C GLY A 361 -34.80 -11.17 54.99
N GLU A 362 -35.32 -10.00 54.60
CA GLU A 362 -36.04 -9.11 55.54
C GLU A 362 -37.57 -9.15 55.42
N ALA A 363 -38.16 -9.96 54.52
CA ALA A 363 -39.60 -9.88 54.24
C ALA A 363 -40.50 -10.96 54.91
N GLU A 364 -39.97 -12.05 55.49
CA GLU A 364 -40.83 -13.08 56.08
C GLU A 364 -40.26 -13.66 57.39
N ALA A 365 -40.48 -12.97 58.51
CA ALA A 365 -40.40 -13.58 59.84
C ALA A 365 -41.19 -12.78 60.91
N GLU A 366 -42.47 -12.52 60.67
CA GLU A 366 -43.43 -12.41 61.78
C GLU A 366 -44.09 -13.78 61.95
N VAL A 367 -43.72 -14.52 62.99
CA VAL A 367 -44.62 -15.22 63.92
C VAL A 367 -43.78 -15.81 65.07
N ASN A 368 -44.24 -15.54 66.30
CA ASN A 368 -43.81 -16.03 67.62
C ASN A 368 -42.57 -15.38 68.26
N GLY A 369 -42.85 -14.35 69.06
CA GLY A 369 -41.87 -13.53 69.76
C GLY A 369 -41.02 -14.27 70.78
N VAL A 370 -39.70 -14.15 70.62
CA VAL A 370 -38.72 -13.74 71.64
C VAL A 370 -37.59 -13.06 70.88
N ARG A 371 -37.25 -11.81 71.25
CA ARG A 371 -36.27 -10.98 70.55
C ARG A 371 -34.86 -11.23 71.09
N GLU A 372 -34.12 -12.20 70.55
CA GLU A 372 -32.67 -12.24 70.69
C GLU A 372 -32.01 -11.36 69.63
N ARG A 373 -31.52 -10.20 70.07
CA ARG A 373 -30.88 -9.18 69.22
C ARG A 373 -29.42 -9.58 68.95
N ARG A 374 -29.14 -10.48 68.00
CA ARG A 374 -27.80 -10.57 67.41
C ARG A 374 -27.61 -9.42 66.42
N ARG A 375 -26.94 -8.37 66.89
CA ARG A 375 -26.55 -7.19 66.10
C ARG A 375 -25.45 -7.63 65.13
N SER A 376 -25.79 -7.88 63.86
CA SER A 376 -24.77 -8.15 62.85
C SER A 376 -23.91 -6.88 62.66
N SER A 377 -22.60 -7.05 62.75
CA SER A 377 -21.58 -5.99 62.69
C SER A 377 -21.38 -5.43 61.28
N PHE A 378 -22.07 -5.97 60.28
CA PHE A 378 -21.89 -5.65 58.86
C PHE A 378 -22.33 -4.23 58.50
N GLY A 379 -23.49 -3.77 58.99
CA GLY A 379 -23.96 -2.41 58.72
C GLY A 379 -23.11 -1.31 59.37
N LEU A 380 -22.37 -1.64 60.44
CA LEU A 380 -21.40 -0.75 61.07
C LEU A 380 -20.07 -0.73 60.31
N MET A 381 -19.62 -1.88 59.77
CA MET A 381 -18.44 -1.95 58.90
C MET A 381 -18.66 -1.20 57.58
N GLN A 382 -19.84 -1.35 56.96
CA GLN A 382 -20.14 -0.68 55.70
C GLN A 382 -20.22 0.85 55.87
N ARG A 383 -20.79 1.32 57.00
CA ARG A 383 -20.75 2.76 57.35
C ARG A 383 -19.35 3.26 57.68
N ALA A 384 -18.49 2.44 58.29
CA ALA A 384 -17.12 2.80 58.59
C ALA A 384 -16.25 2.89 57.31
N GLU A 385 -16.44 1.98 56.36
CA GLU A 385 -15.78 2.04 55.04
C GLU A 385 -16.25 3.25 54.24
N GLU A 386 -17.54 3.57 54.27
CA GLU A 386 -18.08 4.78 53.63
C GLU A 386 -17.50 6.08 54.23
N TYR A 387 -17.22 6.08 55.54
CA TYR A 387 -16.62 7.21 56.25
C TYR A 387 -15.13 7.39 55.91
N VAL A 388 -14.38 6.29 55.77
CA VAL A 388 -12.95 6.31 55.40
C VAL A 388 -12.74 6.70 53.93
N LEU A 389 -13.70 6.42 53.05
CA LEU A 389 -13.66 6.78 51.63
C LEU A 389 -14.03 8.25 51.35
N LYS A 390 -14.84 8.88 52.21
CA LYS A 390 -15.29 10.28 52.03
C LYS A 390 -14.33 11.32 52.59
N GLN A 391 -13.42 10.95 53.49
CA GLN A 391 -12.54 11.91 54.17
C GLN A 391 -11.13 11.90 53.56
N PRO A 392 -10.59 13.03 53.06
CA PRO A 392 -9.22 13.07 52.55
C PRO A 392 -8.21 12.74 53.66
N ARG A 393 -7.15 12.00 53.31
CA ARG A 393 -6.15 11.45 54.26
C ARG A 393 -5.50 12.51 55.17
N SER A 394 -5.51 13.78 54.76
CA SER A 394 -5.07 14.92 55.56
C SER A 394 -5.99 15.21 56.76
N GLU A 395 -7.32 15.14 56.60
CA GLU A 395 -8.28 15.41 57.67
C GLU A 395 -8.27 14.34 58.76
N MET A 396 -8.11 13.06 58.40
CA MET A 396 -7.98 11.96 59.37
C MET A 396 -6.73 12.08 60.26
N MET A 397 -5.66 12.73 59.77
CA MET A 397 -4.46 13.02 60.57
C MET A 397 -4.69 14.21 61.51
N PHE A 398 -5.44 15.23 61.07
CA PHE A 398 -5.82 16.37 61.91
C PHE A 398 -6.78 15.98 63.03
N ASP A 399 -7.75 15.11 62.79
CA ASP A 399 -8.67 14.62 63.83
C ASP A 399 -7.93 13.79 64.89
N LYS A 400 -6.97 12.93 64.50
CA LYS A 400 -6.09 12.21 65.44
C LYS A 400 -5.19 13.14 66.25
N GLN A 401 -4.75 14.27 65.69
CA GLN A 401 -4.02 15.29 66.44
C GLN A 401 -4.94 16.11 67.35
N ARG A 402 -6.17 16.38 66.92
CA ARG A 402 -7.20 17.12 67.67
C ARG A 402 -7.66 16.34 68.91
N GLU A 403 -7.77 15.01 68.83
CA GLU A 403 -8.02 14.15 69.98
C GLU A 403 -6.84 14.10 70.97
N ARG A 404 -5.58 14.13 70.49
CA ARG A 404 -4.40 14.20 71.37
C ARG A 404 -4.26 15.54 72.12
N HIS A 405 -4.88 16.60 71.62
CA HIS A 405 -4.81 17.95 72.21
C HIS A 405 -6.06 18.38 73.02
N GLY A 406 -7.01 17.46 73.26
CA GLY A 406 -8.01 17.63 74.33
C GLY A 406 -9.02 18.78 74.15
N LEU A 407 -9.36 19.18 72.93
CA LEU A 407 -10.33 20.26 72.68
C LEU A 407 -11.74 19.74 72.39
N THR A 408 -12.44 19.30 73.44
CA THR A 408 -13.92 19.19 73.42
C THR A 408 -14.52 19.46 74.80
N ARG A 409 -15.10 20.66 75.01
CA ARG A 409 -16.22 20.84 75.95
C ARG A 409 -17.17 22.00 75.62
N SER A 410 -18.44 21.61 75.48
CA SER A 410 -19.70 22.30 75.81
C SER A 410 -20.12 23.59 75.10
N VAL A 411 -21.16 23.47 74.26
CA VAL A 411 -22.23 24.48 74.12
C VAL A 411 -23.58 23.75 74.13
N GLY A 412 -24.50 24.14 75.02
CA GLY A 412 -25.92 23.84 74.89
C GLY A 412 -26.66 23.36 76.15
N LYS A 413 -26.89 24.24 77.13
CA LYS A 413 -28.10 24.24 78.00
C LYS A 413 -28.38 25.66 78.48
N ILE A 414 -29.24 26.38 77.74
CA ILE A 414 -30.00 27.53 78.24
C ILE A 414 -31.44 27.04 78.36
N LYS A 415 -31.99 27.04 79.57
CA LYS A 415 -33.42 26.83 79.84
C LYS A 415 -33.89 28.04 80.65
N GLU A 416 -34.91 28.71 80.11
CA GLU A 416 -35.53 29.94 80.58
C GLU A 416 -35.99 29.87 82.05
N ARG A 417 -35.79 30.96 82.78
CA ARG A 417 -36.56 31.32 83.98
C ARG A 417 -37.59 32.35 83.54
N ASP A 418 -38.87 32.03 83.73
CA ASP A 418 -39.94 33.00 83.67
C ASP A 418 -40.52 33.22 85.08
N THR A 419 -40.97 34.44 85.27
CA THR A 419 -41.32 35.12 86.52
C THR A 419 -42.81 34.96 86.87
N GLY A 420 -43.10 34.70 88.15
CA GLY A 420 -44.27 35.24 88.88
C GLY A 420 -45.52 34.35 89.02
N ARG A 421 -45.87 33.98 90.27
CA ARG A 421 -47.02 34.54 91.03
C ARG A 421 -47.11 33.94 92.45
N GLU A 422 -47.49 34.84 93.37
CA GLU A 422 -47.96 34.67 94.77
C GLU A 422 -46.93 34.39 95.87
#